data_AF-A0A2V9H4H2-F1
#
_entry.id   AF-A0A2V9H4H2-F1
#
_cell.length_a   1.000
_cell.length_b   1.000
_cell.length_c   1.000
_cell.angle_alpha   90.00
_cell.angle_beta   90.00
_cell.angle_gamma   90.00
#
_symmetry.space_group_name_H-M   'P 1'
#
loop_
_entity.id
_entity.type
_entity.pdbx_description
1 polymer ?
#
loop_
_entity_poly.entity_id
_entity_poly.type
_entity_poly.pdbx_seq_one_letter_code
_entity_poly.pdbx_strand_id
1 'polypeptide(L)'
;MPSFTPAVDALKACFRDWRLWVIQFVGNALLFALFIGWLFVPVATAWHLILNVLLALALLAGLLVLHGGTLNYFYAQDGENESLYEVFIRGVWNLLAIALCAAVVYLLWLLVGQLGSYEQSLPPYLRSITPTFVRRFAGLPLFQGIISALFFAIRGILVPGLALPLLASAAYFGFRGLGRDGLQIWKRTVWSFSYWSIVISAVLLGVWVTEKIMGWTPNFRSSTLSQETVSLVIRSLVSYFLALFAWMLACSEIGRQRQMFTDTSGDSSGKAAA
;
A
#
# COMPACT_ATOMS: atom_id res chain seq x y z
N MET A 1 -17.45 24.17 3.74
CA MET A 1 -16.17 24.05 3.01
C MET A 1 -15.42 22.88 3.63
N PRO A 2 -15.10 21.81 2.88
CA PRO A 2 -14.26 20.74 3.41
C PRO A 2 -12.88 21.33 3.72
N SER A 3 -12.49 21.33 4.99
CA SER A 3 -11.18 21.83 5.40
C SER A 3 -10.12 20.91 4.83
N PHE A 4 -9.19 21.43 4.03
CA PHE A 4 -8.01 20.71 3.52
C PHE A 4 -6.98 20.36 4.61
N THR A 5 -7.27 20.67 5.87
CA THR A 5 -6.43 20.42 7.04
C THR A 5 -5.90 18.99 7.15
N PRO A 6 -6.70 17.90 7.00
CA PRO A 6 -6.16 16.55 7.18
C PRO A 6 -5.15 16.15 6.11
N ALA A 7 -5.32 16.63 4.87
CA ALA A 7 -4.37 16.36 3.78
C ALA A 7 -3.05 17.10 3.99
N VAL A 8 -3.10 18.35 4.45
CA VAL A 8 -1.90 19.14 4.75
C VAL A 8 -1.12 18.55 5.93
N ASP A 9 -1.80 18.07 6.95
CA ASP A 9 -1.15 17.47 8.12
C ASP A 9 -0.52 16.11 7.78
N ALA A 10 -1.20 15.28 6.98
CA ALA A 10 -0.62 14.04 6.44
C ALA A 10 0.64 14.32 5.59
N LEU A 11 0.60 15.34 4.72
CA LEU A 11 1.75 15.78 3.92
C LEU A 11 2.92 16.23 4.80
N LYS A 12 2.66 17.05 5.83
CA LYS A 12 3.70 17.50 6.77
C LYS A 12 4.32 16.32 7.52
N ALA A 13 3.50 15.38 7.98
CA ALA A 13 3.99 14.17 8.65
C ALA A 13 4.88 13.32 7.73
N CYS A 14 4.53 13.21 6.45
CA CYS A 14 5.30 12.47 5.44
C CYS A 14 6.73 13.01 5.26
N PHE A 15 6.91 14.34 5.26
CA PHE A 15 8.22 14.98 5.06
C PHE A 15 8.97 15.32 6.37
N ARG A 16 8.44 14.91 7.52
CA ARG A 16 9.04 15.24 8.82
C ARG A 16 10.44 14.63 8.99
N ASP A 17 10.61 13.36 8.60
CA ASP A 17 11.85 12.61 8.82
C ASP A 17 12.49 12.13 7.51
N TRP A 18 13.53 12.84 7.06
CA TRP A 18 14.32 12.46 5.88
C TRP A 18 15.03 11.10 6.05
N ARG A 19 15.36 10.71 7.29
CA ARG A 19 16.01 9.42 7.58
C ARG A 19 15.11 8.25 7.19
N LEU A 20 13.82 8.34 7.47
CA LEU A 20 12.84 7.31 7.10
C LEU A 20 12.72 7.20 5.57
N TRP A 21 12.76 8.33 4.86
CA TRP A 21 12.81 8.35 3.39
C TRP A 21 14.04 7.62 2.85
N VAL A 22 15.23 7.86 3.41
CA VAL A 22 16.45 7.18 2.98
C VAL A 22 16.39 5.68 3.29
N ILE A 23 15.91 5.29 4.46
CA ILE A 23 15.73 3.87 4.82
C ILE A 23 14.76 3.20 3.85
N GLN A 24 13.64 3.82 3.52
CA GLN A 24 12.69 3.26 2.57
C GLN A 24 13.25 3.21 1.14
N PHE A 25 13.90 4.28 0.70
CA PHE A 25 14.47 4.36 -0.64
C PHE A 25 15.59 3.33 -0.85
N VAL A 26 16.56 3.28 0.07
CA VAL A 26 17.70 2.36 -0.02
C VAL A 26 17.27 0.94 0.32
N GLY A 27 16.44 0.76 1.36
CA GLY A 27 15.95 -0.56 1.78
C GLY A 27 15.15 -1.27 0.68
N ASN A 28 14.21 -0.58 0.03
CA ASN A 28 13.46 -1.19 -1.08
C ASN A 28 14.35 -1.47 -2.29
N ALA A 29 15.30 -0.57 -2.62
CA ALA A 29 16.24 -0.79 -3.73
C ALA A 29 17.15 -2.00 -3.48
N LEU A 30 17.66 -2.14 -2.25
CA LEU A 30 18.47 -3.29 -1.84
C LEU A 30 17.66 -4.58 -1.84
N LEU A 31 16.44 -4.59 -1.30
CA LEU A 31 15.55 -5.75 -1.34
C LEU A 31 15.23 -6.17 -2.79
N PHE A 32 14.99 -5.20 -3.68
CA PHE A 32 14.76 -5.47 -5.09
C PHE A 32 16.01 -6.03 -5.79
N ALA A 33 17.18 -5.47 -5.52
CA ALA A 33 18.45 -6.00 -6.04
C ALA A 33 18.74 -7.42 -5.53
N LEU A 34 18.48 -7.69 -4.25
CA LEU A 34 18.61 -9.02 -3.66
C LEU A 34 17.58 -10.01 -4.25
N PHE A 35 16.36 -9.56 -4.52
CA PHE A 35 15.35 -10.36 -5.21
C PHE A 35 15.79 -10.72 -6.62
N ILE A 36 16.34 -9.77 -7.39
CA ILE A 36 16.91 -10.05 -8.71
C ILE A 36 18.06 -11.06 -8.58
N GLY A 37 18.97 -10.86 -7.63
CA GLY A 37 20.08 -11.78 -7.37
C GLY A 37 19.59 -13.19 -7.02
N TRP A 38 18.52 -13.30 -6.23
CA TRP A 38 17.88 -14.56 -5.87
C TRP A 38 17.35 -15.33 -7.09
N LEU A 39 16.83 -14.64 -8.12
CA LEU A 39 16.37 -15.28 -9.37
C LEU A 39 17.50 -15.98 -10.15
N PHE A 40 18.76 -15.60 -9.93
CA PHE A 40 19.92 -16.23 -10.58
C PHE A 40 20.48 -17.44 -9.82
N VAL A 41 19.92 -17.78 -8.65
CA VAL A 41 20.41 -18.92 -7.85
C VAL A 41 19.93 -20.23 -8.49
N PRO A 42 20.84 -21.09 -8.98
CA PRO A 42 20.45 -22.35 -9.62
C PRO A 42 19.96 -23.38 -8.59
N VAL A 43 18.87 -24.08 -8.89
CA VAL A 43 18.32 -25.15 -8.04
C VAL A 43 18.81 -26.51 -8.54
N ALA A 44 20.09 -26.78 -8.36
CA ALA A 44 20.74 -28.00 -8.87
C ALA A 44 20.79 -29.16 -7.85
N THR A 45 20.79 -28.86 -6.55
CA THR A 45 20.85 -29.88 -5.48
C THR A 45 19.93 -29.54 -4.32
N ALA A 46 19.62 -30.52 -3.47
CA ALA A 46 18.76 -30.34 -2.29
C ALA A 46 19.27 -29.23 -1.34
N TRP A 47 20.59 -29.05 -1.23
CA TRP A 47 21.18 -27.96 -0.45
C TRP A 47 20.88 -26.58 -1.05
N HIS A 48 20.98 -26.45 -2.38
CA HIS A 48 20.58 -25.22 -3.07
C HIS A 48 19.09 -24.94 -2.88
N LEU A 49 18.23 -25.96 -2.84
CA LEU A 49 16.81 -25.78 -2.56
C LEU A 49 16.58 -25.20 -1.15
N ILE A 50 17.22 -25.74 -0.12
CA ILE A 50 17.09 -25.25 1.26
C ILE A 50 17.58 -23.79 1.36
N LEU A 51 18.76 -23.49 0.82
CA LEU A 51 19.30 -22.14 0.79
C LEU A 51 18.37 -21.17 0.04
N ASN A 52 17.78 -21.61 -1.07
CA ASN A 52 16.85 -20.82 -1.86
C ASN A 52 15.58 -20.46 -1.08
N VAL A 53 15.03 -21.42 -0.33
CA VAL A 53 13.88 -21.19 0.55
C VAL A 53 14.25 -20.24 1.71
N LEU A 54 15.41 -20.43 2.34
CA LEU A 54 15.87 -19.54 3.40
C LEU A 54 16.07 -18.10 2.89
N LEU A 55 16.63 -17.93 1.69
CA LEU A 55 16.82 -16.61 1.10
C LEU A 55 15.47 -15.95 0.77
N ALA A 56 14.51 -16.72 0.24
CA ALA A 56 13.15 -16.23 0.00
C ALA A 56 12.46 -15.79 1.31
N LEU A 57 12.60 -16.56 2.39
CA LEU A 57 12.07 -16.20 3.71
C LEU A 57 12.76 -14.96 4.28
N ALA A 58 14.08 -14.83 4.11
CA ALA A 58 14.82 -13.66 4.54
C ALA A 58 14.41 -12.38 3.78
N LEU A 59 14.19 -12.49 2.46
CA LEU A 59 13.66 -11.41 1.63
C LEU A 59 12.25 -10.99 2.08
N LEU A 60 11.37 -11.97 2.31
CA LEU A 60 10.02 -11.72 2.81
C LEU A 60 10.07 -11.04 4.18
N ALA A 61 10.89 -11.54 5.10
CA ALA A 61 11.06 -10.95 6.42
C ALA A 61 11.58 -9.51 6.32
N GLY A 62 12.60 -9.26 5.47
CA GLY A 62 13.14 -7.93 5.24
C GLY A 62 12.09 -6.95 4.72
N LEU A 63 11.25 -7.38 3.77
CA LEU A 63 10.16 -6.58 3.23
C LEU A 63 9.10 -6.27 4.30
N LEU A 64 8.70 -7.27 5.09
CA LEU A 64 7.72 -7.08 6.17
C LEU A 64 8.26 -6.18 7.29
N VAL A 65 9.54 -6.30 7.65
CA VAL A 65 10.18 -5.43 8.64
C VAL A 65 10.30 -4.00 8.12
N LEU A 66 10.66 -3.81 6.85
CA LEU A 66 10.80 -2.48 6.25
C LEU A 66 9.47 -1.72 6.20
N HIS A 67 8.40 -2.38 5.72
CA HIS A 67 7.07 -1.77 5.63
C HIS A 67 6.36 -1.74 6.99
N GLY A 68 6.47 -2.80 7.79
CA GLY A 68 5.95 -2.84 9.16
C GLY A 68 6.60 -1.80 10.07
N GLY A 69 7.90 -1.57 9.93
CA GLY A 69 8.63 -0.50 10.63
C GLY A 69 8.15 0.90 10.22
N THR A 70 7.81 1.10 8.94
CA THR A 70 7.19 2.37 8.48
C THR A 70 5.83 2.58 9.12
N LEU A 71 4.99 1.55 9.11
CA LEU A 71 3.67 1.60 9.74
C LEU A 71 3.80 1.90 11.23
N ASN A 72 4.70 1.20 11.93
CA ASN A 72 4.98 1.44 13.34
C ASN A 72 5.42 2.87 13.61
N TYR A 73 6.30 3.43 12.78
CA TYR A 73 6.79 4.80 12.95
C TYR A 73 5.64 5.81 12.93
N PHE A 74 4.75 5.72 11.94
CA PHE A 74 3.62 6.64 11.84
C PHE A 74 2.54 6.33 12.89
N TYR A 75 2.35 5.06 13.24
CA TYR A 75 1.40 4.65 14.26
C TYR A 75 1.82 5.11 15.66
N ALA A 76 3.13 5.19 15.94
CA ALA A 76 3.71 5.55 17.24
C ALA A 76 3.74 7.06 17.54
N GLN A 77 3.24 7.94 16.67
CA GLN A 77 3.43 9.41 16.76
C GLN A 77 2.81 10.12 17.99
N ASP A 78 2.51 9.42 19.08
CA ASP A 78 2.16 9.99 20.38
C ASP A 78 3.45 10.44 21.11
N GLY A 79 3.99 11.61 20.75
CA GLY A 79 4.75 12.46 21.68
C GLY A 79 6.18 12.08 22.09
N GLU A 80 6.69 10.87 21.84
CA GLU A 80 8.06 10.50 22.22
C GLU A 80 9.01 10.41 21.02
N ASN A 81 10.23 10.91 21.19
CA ASN A 81 11.37 10.68 20.31
C ASN A 81 11.80 9.20 20.37
N GLU A 82 10.89 8.25 20.10
CA GLU A 82 11.23 6.84 19.97
C GLU A 82 12.29 6.73 18.86
N SER A 83 13.40 6.05 19.18
CA SER A 83 14.47 5.90 18.21
C SER A 83 13.98 5.08 17.02
N LEU A 84 14.38 5.46 15.78
CA LEU A 84 14.02 4.68 14.58
C LEU A 84 14.40 3.20 14.73
N TYR A 85 15.45 2.91 15.49
CA TYR A 85 15.86 1.55 15.79
C TYR A 85 14.79 0.75 16.55
N GLU A 86 14.21 1.31 17.62
CA GLU A 86 13.19 0.64 18.43
C GLU A 86 11.93 0.33 17.63
N VAL A 87 11.52 1.25 16.76
CA VAL A 87 10.34 1.11 15.90
C VAL A 87 10.50 -0.08 14.93
N PHE A 88 11.69 -0.22 14.32
CA PHE A 88 11.97 -1.32 13.39
C PHE A 88 12.19 -2.65 14.11
N ILE A 89 12.83 -2.64 15.28
CA ILE A 89 12.95 -3.84 16.12
C ILE A 89 11.59 -4.35 16.58
N ARG A 90 10.65 -3.45 16.91
CA ARG A 90 9.27 -3.83 17.21
C ARG A 90 8.63 -4.57 16.02
N GLY A 91 8.94 -4.14 14.79
CA GLY A 91 8.54 -4.84 13.57
C GLY A 91 9.14 -6.25 13.44
N VAL A 92 10.38 -6.47 13.89
CA VAL A 92 11.01 -7.79 13.96
C VAL A 92 10.32 -8.69 14.99
N TRP A 93 10.03 -8.17 16.19
CA TRP A 93 9.33 -8.93 17.23
C TRP A 93 7.90 -9.31 16.84
N ASN A 94 7.21 -8.41 16.13
CA ASN A 94 5.86 -8.64 15.64
C ASN A 94 5.81 -9.27 14.25
N LEU A 95 6.94 -9.75 13.72
CA LEU A 95 7.06 -10.26 12.36
C LEU A 95 6.04 -11.36 12.06
N LEU A 96 5.80 -12.27 13.01
CA LEU A 96 4.86 -13.38 12.82
C LEU A 96 3.41 -12.87 12.69
N ALA A 97 3.03 -11.88 13.50
CA ALA A 97 1.70 -11.27 13.43
C ALA A 97 1.52 -10.49 12.11
N ILE A 98 2.54 -9.72 11.70
CA ILE A 98 2.56 -9.02 10.43
C ILE A 98 2.48 -10.01 9.26
N ALA A 99 3.27 -11.08 9.29
CA ALA A 99 3.31 -12.10 8.25
C ALA A 99 1.97 -12.82 8.10
N LEU A 100 1.34 -13.21 9.22
CA LEU A 100 0.03 -13.85 9.20
C LEU A 100 -1.05 -12.89 8.69
N CYS A 101 -1.04 -11.64 9.14
CA CYS A 101 -1.97 -10.62 8.63
C CYS A 101 -1.77 -10.37 7.13
N ALA A 102 -0.53 -10.20 6.68
CA ALA A 102 -0.17 -10.02 5.28
C ALA A 102 -0.55 -11.24 4.44
N ALA A 103 -0.39 -12.46 4.96
CA ALA A 103 -0.81 -13.69 4.29
C ALA A 103 -2.33 -13.74 4.09
N VAL A 104 -3.12 -13.40 5.11
CA VAL A 104 -4.58 -13.30 5.00
C VAL A 104 -4.99 -12.26 3.97
N VAL A 105 -4.37 -11.08 4.00
CA VAL A 105 -4.61 -10.00 3.03
C VAL A 105 -4.24 -10.44 1.61
N TYR A 106 -3.12 -11.14 1.44
CA TYR A 106 -2.69 -11.68 0.16
C TYR A 106 -3.66 -12.73 -0.38
N LEU A 107 -4.15 -13.64 0.46
CA LEU A 107 -5.17 -14.63 0.08
C LEU A 107 -6.49 -13.96 -0.33
N LEU A 108 -6.93 -12.94 0.41
CA LEU A 108 -8.10 -12.13 0.04
C LEU A 108 -7.89 -11.41 -1.30
N TRP A 109 -6.70 -10.85 -1.51
CA TRP A 109 -6.34 -10.20 -2.77
C TRP A 109 -6.32 -11.18 -3.95
N LEU A 110 -5.83 -12.41 -3.76
CA LEU A 110 -5.89 -13.47 -4.76
C LEU A 110 -7.33 -13.89 -5.06
N LEU A 111 -8.16 -14.05 -4.03
CA LEU A 111 -9.57 -14.40 -4.19
C LEU A 111 -10.33 -13.32 -4.98
N VAL A 112 -10.11 -12.05 -4.67
CA VAL A 112 -10.62 -10.92 -5.46
C VAL A 112 -10.03 -10.93 -6.87
N GLY A 113 -8.77 -11.31 -7.02
CA GLY A 113 -8.12 -11.50 -8.32
C GLY A 113 -8.82 -12.54 -9.20
N GLN A 114 -9.37 -13.60 -8.62
CA GLN A 114 -10.15 -14.59 -9.36
C GLN A 114 -11.43 -13.99 -9.95
N LEU A 115 -12.04 -12.98 -9.30
CA LEU A 115 -13.18 -12.28 -9.90
C LEU A 115 -12.77 -11.53 -11.18
N GLY A 116 -11.48 -11.16 -11.34
CA GLY A 116 -10.96 -10.58 -12.57
C GLY A 116 -11.06 -11.49 -13.79
N SER A 117 -11.22 -12.81 -13.61
CA SER A 117 -11.52 -13.72 -14.73
C SER A 117 -12.85 -13.39 -15.43
N TYR A 118 -13.76 -12.70 -14.73
CA TYR A 118 -15.03 -12.21 -15.28
C TYR A 118 -14.90 -10.83 -15.95
N GLU A 119 -13.74 -10.15 -15.87
CA GLU A 119 -13.53 -8.83 -16.46
C GLU A 119 -13.72 -8.84 -17.99
N GLN A 120 -13.42 -9.96 -18.65
CA GLN A 120 -13.60 -10.11 -20.10
C GLN A 120 -15.04 -10.47 -20.51
N SER A 121 -15.79 -11.17 -19.65
CA SER A 121 -17.13 -11.66 -19.96
C SER A 121 -18.26 -10.73 -19.50
N LEU A 122 -18.02 -9.92 -18.45
CA LEU A 122 -19.02 -8.99 -17.90
C LEU A 122 -19.36 -7.82 -18.83
N PRO A 123 -18.42 -7.12 -19.50
CA PRO A 123 -18.76 -6.00 -20.37
C PRO A 123 -19.72 -6.35 -21.52
N PRO A 124 -19.52 -7.43 -22.30
CA PRO A 124 -20.47 -7.80 -23.35
C PRO A 124 -21.81 -8.29 -22.77
N TYR A 125 -21.80 -8.97 -21.61
CA TYR A 125 -23.03 -9.40 -20.93
C TYR A 125 -23.85 -8.22 -20.42
N LEU A 126 -23.24 -7.25 -19.73
CA LEU A 126 -23.92 -6.05 -19.25
C LEU A 126 -24.50 -5.25 -20.43
N ARG A 127 -23.77 -5.16 -21.53
CA ARG A 127 -24.28 -4.50 -22.74
C ARG A 127 -25.51 -5.22 -23.32
N SER A 128 -25.59 -6.56 -23.24
CA SER A 128 -26.71 -7.32 -23.82
C SER A 128 -28.01 -7.17 -23.03
N ILE A 129 -27.93 -7.04 -21.70
CA ILE A 129 -29.09 -6.84 -20.81
C ILE A 129 -29.54 -5.37 -20.71
N THR A 130 -28.67 -4.42 -21.03
CA THR A 130 -28.95 -2.99 -20.88
C THR A 130 -30.02 -2.53 -21.89
N PRO A 131 -30.95 -1.61 -21.56
CA PRO A 131 -31.93 -1.09 -22.50
C PRO A 131 -31.33 -0.45 -23.77
N THR A 132 -32.04 -0.54 -24.89
CA THR A 132 -31.58 -0.08 -26.22
C THR A 132 -31.21 1.41 -26.27
N PHE A 133 -31.90 2.23 -25.47
CA PHE A 133 -31.58 3.66 -25.33
C PHE A 133 -30.18 3.89 -24.78
N VAL A 134 -29.77 3.16 -23.74
CA VAL A 134 -28.44 3.29 -23.13
C VAL A 134 -27.37 2.69 -24.04
N ARG A 135 -27.64 1.58 -24.74
CA ARG A 135 -26.71 1.00 -25.74
C ARG A 135 -26.37 1.94 -26.90
N ARG A 136 -27.24 2.90 -27.20
CA ARG A 136 -27.03 3.92 -28.25
C ARG A 136 -25.97 4.96 -27.83
N PHE A 137 -25.86 5.25 -26.54
CA PHE A 137 -24.88 6.21 -25.99
C PHE A 137 -23.65 5.53 -25.38
N ALA A 138 -23.79 4.30 -24.89
CA ALA A 138 -22.73 3.53 -24.25
C ALA A 138 -22.20 2.43 -25.19
N GLY A 139 -21.07 2.69 -25.83
CA GLY A 139 -20.33 1.70 -26.61
C GLY A 139 -19.66 0.64 -25.72
N LEU A 140 -19.23 -0.48 -26.32
CA LEU A 140 -18.47 -1.53 -25.61
C LEU A 140 -17.23 -1.01 -24.85
N PRO A 141 -16.45 -0.04 -25.40
CA PRO A 141 -15.30 0.50 -24.67
C PRO A 141 -15.67 1.19 -23.36
N LEU A 142 -16.85 1.81 -23.28
CA LEU A 142 -17.32 2.46 -22.06
C LEU A 142 -17.61 1.41 -20.96
N PHE A 143 -18.32 0.33 -21.32
CA PHE A 143 -18.59 -0.77 -20.38
C PHE A 143 -17.30 -1.45 -19.92
N GLN A 144 -16.35 -1.68 -20.82
CA GLN A 144 -15.04 -2.23 -20.46
C GLN A 144 -14.28 -1.30 -19.51
N GLY A 145 -14.29 0.01 -19.78
CA GLY A 145 -13.67 1.01 -18.91
C GLY A 145 -14.29 1.06 -17.52
N ILE A 146 -15.63 1.04 -17.42
CA ILE A 146 -16.33 1.04 -16.13
C ILE A 146 -16.01 -0.23 -15.32
N ILE A 147 -16.05 -1.40 -15.95
CA ILE A 147 -15.78 -2.67 -15.28
C ILE A 147 -14.33 -2.75 -14.84
N SER A 148 -13.39 -2.35 -15.69
CA SER A 148 -11.97 -2.31 -15.33
C SER A 148 -11.69 -1.32 -14.19
N ALA A 149 -12.32 -0.14 -14.22
CA ALA A 149 -12.23 0.84 -13.13
C ALA A 149 -12.83 0.29 -11.82
N LEU A 150 -13.92 -0.48 -11.88
CA LEU A 150 -14.50 -1.14 -10.72
C LEU A 150 -13.55 -2.20 -10.14
N PHE A 151 -12.96 -3.04 -10.99
CA PHE A 151 -11.95 -4.02 -10.55
C PHE A 151 -10.72 -3.35 -9.95
N PHE A 152 -10.24 -2.25 -10.56
CA PHE A 152 -9.17 -1.43 -10.01
C PHE A 152 -9.56 -0.84 -8.64
N ALA A 153 -10.77 -0.32 -8.49
CA ALA A 153 -11.24 0.23 -7.22
C ALA A 153 -11.33 -0.85 -6.14
N ILE A 154 -11.90 -2.02 -6.44
CA ILE A 154 -12.04 -3.11 -5.46
C ILE A 154 -10.64 -3.65 -5.08
N ARG A 155 -9.82 -4.02 -6.06
CA ARG A 155 -8.53 -4.69 -5.83
C ARG A 155 -7.44 -3.72 -5.38
N GLY A 156 -7.41 -2.52 -5.95
CA GLY A 156 -6.36 -1.53 -5.75
C GLY A 156 -6.67 -0.52 -4.65
N ILE A 157 -7.94 -0.25 -4.33
CA ILE A 157 -8.32 0.74 -3.29
C ILE A 157 -8.97 0.04 -2.10
N LEU A 158 -10.02 -0.75 -2.31
CA LEU A 158 -10.82 -1.31 -1.23
C LEU A 158 -10.05 -2.36 -0.42
N VAL A 159 -9.46 -3.37 -1.07
CA VAL A 159 -8.69 -4.41 -0.38
C VAL A 159 -7.52 -3.84 0.44
N PRO A 160 -6.58 -3.06 -0.15
CA PRO A 160 -5.48 -2.49 0.63
C PRO A 160 -5.99 -1.44 1.64
N GLY A 161 -6.99 -0.62 1.31
CA GLY A 161 -7.58 0.34 2.24
C GLY A 161 -8.23 -0.31 3.46
N LEU A 162 -8.84 -1.49 3.33
CA LEU A 162 -9.36 -2.22 4.48
C LEU A 162 -8.26 -2.94 5.26
N ALA A 163 -7.20 -3.39 4.58
CA ALA A 163 -6.10 -4.13 5.19
C ALA A 163 -5.12 -3.24 5.97
N LEU A 164 -4.85 -2.03 5.48
CA LEU A 164 -3.82 -1.13 5.98
C LEU A 164 -3.95 -0.81 7.49
N PRO A 165 -5.14 -0.49 8.05
CA PRO A 165 -5.24 -0.20 9.48
C PRO A 165 -5.07 -1.47 10.35
N LEU A 166 -5.42 -2.66 9.83
CA LEU A 166 -5.15 -3.94 10.51
C LEU A 166 -3.66 -4.28 10.50
N LEU A 167 -2.98 -4.03 9.37
CA LEU A 167 -1.54 -4.22 9.27
C LEU A 167 -0.80 -3.27 10.23
N ALA A 168 -1.28 -2.03 10.37
CA ALA A 168 -0.71 -1.08 11.32
C ALA A 168 -0.91 -1.52 12.77
N SER A 169 -2.09 -2.01 13.14
CA SER A 169 -2.33 -2.52 14.49
C SER A 169 -1.54 -3.80 14.78
N ALA A 170 -1.42 -4.70 13.81
CA ALA A 170 -0.61 -5.91 13.90
C ALA A 170 0.89 -5.60 13.99
N ALA A 171 1.36 -4.58 13.27
CA ALA A 171 2.75 -4.16 13.33
C ALA A 171 3.12 -3.57 14.69
N TYR A 172 2.21 -2.81 15.30
CA TYR A 172 2.50 -2.09 16.54
C TYR A 172 2.27 -2.95 17.80
N PHE A 173 1.12 -3.63 17.88
CA PHE A 173 0.73 -4.43 19.06
C PHE A 173 0.92 -5.95 18.89
N GLY A 174 1.39 -6.41 17.73
CA GLY A 174 1.46 -7.84 17.42
C GLY A 174 0.06 -8.49 17.38
N PHE A 175 -0.07 -9.71 17.90
CA PHE A 175 -1.36 -10.42 17.96
C PHE A 175 -2.42 -9.72 18.81
N ARG A 176 -2.02 -8.90 19.80
CA ARG A 176 -2.96 -8.13 20.62
C ARG A 176 -3.67 -7.05 19.80
N GLY A 177 -3.03 -6.54 18.75
CA GLY A 177 -3.59 -5.56 17.81
C GLY A 177 -4.70 -6.09 16.91
N LEU A 178 -4.91 -7.42 16.89
CA LEU A 178 -6.03 -8.07 16.21
C LEU A 178 -7.21 -8.36 17.14
N GLY A 179 -7.12 -7.94 18.41
CA GLY A 179 -8.18 -8.05 19.40
C GLY A 179 -9.31 -7.02 19.22
N ARG A 180 -10.21 -6.95 20.21
CA ARG A 180 -11.38 -6.06 20.18
C ARG A 180 -11.01 -4.59 20.00
N ASP A 181 -10.00 -4.12 20.72
CA ASP A 181 -9.59 -2.70 20.69
C ASP A 181 -9.01 -2.31 19.33
N GLY A 182 -8.18 -3.19 18.74
CA GLY A 182 -7.65 -2.99 17.39
C GLY A 182 -8.74 -3.00 16.30
N LEU A 183 -9.75 -3.86 16.44
CA LEU A 183 -10.91 -3.89 15.53
C LEU A 183 -11.81 -2.66 15.66
N GLN A 184 -11.92 -2.09 16.86
CA GLN A 184 -12.65 -0.83 17.06
C GLN A 184 -11.95 0.34 16.38
N ILE A 185 -10.63 0.45 16.54
CA ILE A 185 -9.80 1.44 15.83
C ILE A 185 -9.95 1.24 14.32
N TRP A 186 -9.83 0.01 13.83
CA TRP A 186 -10.03 -0.33 12.42
C TRP A 186 -11.38 0.14 11.89
N LYS A 187 -12.48 -0.21 12.58
CA LYS A 187 -13.84 0.16 12.16
C LYS A 187 -13.98 1.68 12.06
N ARG A 188 -13.48 2.43 13.04
CA ARG A 188 -13.54 3.89 13.03
C ARG A 188 -12.73 4.49 11.89
N THR A 189 -11.51 4.00 11.67
CA THR A 189 -10.63 4.45 10.58
C THR A 189 -11.29 4.21 9.22
N VAL A 190 -11.84 3.02 9.00
CA VAL A 190 -12.55 2.65 7.76
C VAL A 190 -13.83 3.45 7.55
N TRP A 191 -14.49 3.91 8.61
CA TRP A 191 -15.68 4.76 8.50
C TRP A 191 -15.35 6.24 8.26
N SER A 192 -14.07 6.63 8.36
CA SER A 192 -13.64 8.01 8.16
C SER A 192 -13.57 8.36 6.67
N PHE A 193 -14.32 9.38 6.25
CA PHE A 193 -14.25 9.86 4.86
C PHE A 193 -12.86 10.41 4.49
N SER A 194 -12.19 11.06 5.45
CA SER A 194 -10.82 11.58 5.27
C SER A 194 -9.85 10.46 4.90
N TYR A 195 -9.95 9.31 5.59
CA TYR A 195 -9.11 8.15 5.36
C TYR A 195 -9.20 7.68 3.90
N TRP A 196 -10.43 7.47 3.41
CA TRP A 196 -10.64 7.04 2.02
C TRP A 196 -10.16 8.06 1.01
N SER A 197 -10.34 9.37 1.25
CA SER A 197 -9.85 10.39 0.32
C SER A 197 -8.33 10.33 0.13
N ILE A 198 -7.58 10.07 1.21
CA ILE A 198 -6.12 9.97 1.18
C ILE A 198 -5.68 8.63 0.61
N VAL A 199 -6.33 7.51 0.96
CA VAL A 199 -6.04 6.20 0.36
C VAL A 199 -6.28 6.21 -1.14
N ILE A 200 -7.40 6.77 -1.60
CA ILE A 200 -7.70 6.92 -3.03
C ILE A 200 -6.60 7.76 -3.69
N SER A 201 -6.22 8.88 -3.09
CA SER A 201 -5.16 9.74 -3.62
C SER A 201 -3.81 9.00 -3.68
N ALA A 202 -3.45 8.26 -2.64
CA ALA A 202 -2.24 7.47 -2.57
C ALA A 202 -2.22 6.38 -3.65
N VAL A 203 -3.32 5.66 -3.86
CA VAL A 203 -3.42 4.63 -4.92
C VAL A 203 -3.36 5.25 -6.31
N LEU A 204 -4.06 6.37 -6.53
CA LEU A 204 -4.00 7.07 -7.81
C LEU A 204 -2.58 7.56 -8.11
N LEU A 205 -1.88 8.14 -7.14
CA LEU A 205 -0.49 8.59 -7.31
C LEU A 205 0.49 7.41 -7.46
N GLY A 206 0.41 6.43 -6.56
CA GLY A 206 1.39 5.35 -6.48
C GLY A 206 1.22 4.26 -7.54
N VAL A 207 0.01 4.06 -8.06
CA VAL A 207 -0.29 2.99 -9.04
C VAL A 207 -0.71 3.57 -10.39
N TRP A 208 -1.72 4.42 -10.43
CA TRP A 208 -2.27 4.87 -11.71
C TRP A 208 -1.33 5.85 -12.42
N VAL A 209 -0.80 6.86 -11.71
CA VAL A 209 0.14 7.83 -12.28
C VAL A 209 1.46 7.16 -12.64
N THR A 210 1.98 6.25 -11.81
CA THR A 210 3.21 5.50 -12.10
C THR A 210 3.06 4.64 -13.36
N GLU A 211 1.92 3.96 -13.52
CA GLU A 211 1.60 3.21 -14.75
C GLU A 211 1.58 4.14 -15.98
N LYS A 212 0.97 5.32 -15.87
CA LYS A 212 0.94 6.30 -16.97
C LYS A 212 2.32 6.85 -17.31
N ILE A 213 3.13 7.19 -16.32
CA ILE A 213 4.51 7.65 -16.52
C ILE A 213 5.32 6.56 -17.22
N MET A 214 5.19 5.31 -16.78
CA MET A 214 5.91 4.18 -17.38
C MET A 214 5.45 3.91 -18.82
N GLY A 215 4.18 4.19 -19.14
CA GLY A 215 3.62 4.09 -20.48
C GLY A 215 4.09 5.16 -21.47
N TRP A 216 4.80 6.22 -21.04
CA TRP A 216 5.29 7.27 -21.93
C TRP A 216 6.46 6.79 -22.79
N THR A 217 6.20 6.28 -23.99
CA THR A 217 7.24 5.86 -24.92
C THR A 217 7.79 7.04 -25.74
N PRO A 218 9.13 7.19 -25.85
CA PRO A 218 9.73 8.09 -26.83
C PRO A 218 9.37 7.68 -28.25
N ASN A 219 9.32 8.63 -29.18
CA ASN A 219 9.11 8.31 -30.60
C ASN A 219 10.32 7.52 -31.13
N PHE A 220 10.11 6.23 -31.42
CA PHE A 220 11.11 5.29 -31.94
C PHE A 220 11.74 5.70 -33.27
N ARG A 221 11.13 6.66 -33.98
CA ARG A 221 11.59 7.12 -35.30
C ARG A 221 12.77 8.10 -35.24
N SER A 222 13.00 8.73 -34.09
CA SER A 222 13.98 9.81 -33.93
C SER A 222 14.89 9.63 -32.71
N SER A 223 14.68 8.58 -31.90
CA SER A 223 15.37 8.42 -30.63
C SER A 223 16.54 7.45 -30.77
N THR A 224 17.69 7.82 -30.21
CA THR A 224 18.84 6.93 -30.10
C THR A 224 18.69 5.99 -28.89
N LEU A 225 19.32 4.82 -28.93
CA LEU A 225 19.27 3.82 -27.84
C LEU A 225 19.69 4.40 -26.47
N SER A 226 20.62 5.36 -26.46
CA SER A 226 21.01 6.09 -25.25
C SER A 226 19.87 6.96 -24.69
N GLN A 227 19.13 7.67 -25.55
CA GLN A 227 17.99 8.49 -25.13
C GLN A 227 16.82 7.64 -24.61
N GLU A 228 16.59 6.47 -25.19
CA GLU A 228 15.58 5.52 -24.71
C GLU A 228 15.94 5.00 -23.31
N THR A 229 17.21 4.66 -23.11
CA THR A 229 17.72 4.18 -21.82
C THR A 229 17.60 5.26 -20.75
N VAL A 230 18.04 6.49 -21.05
CA VAL A 230 17.93 7.63 -20.13
C VAL A 230 16.47 7.95 -19.80
N SER A 231 15.58 7.94 -20.79
CA SER A 231 14.14 8.14 -20.58
C SER A 231 13.55 7.06 -19.68
N LEU A 232 13.90 5.79 -19.89
CA LEU A 232 13.43 4.69 -19.05
C LEU A 232 13.94 4.81 -17.61
N VAL A 233 15.21 5.17 -17.43
CA VAL A 233 15.81 5.37 -16.10
C VAL A 233 15.11 6.50 -15.35
N ILE A 234 14.90 7.65 -16.00
CA ILE A 234 14.22 8.81 -15.40
C ILE A 234 12.77 8.44 -15.03
N ARG A 235 12.02 7.82 -15.96
CA ARG A 235 10.63 7.40 -15.70
C ARG A 235 10.52 6.39 -14.57
N SER A 236 11.46 5.45 -14.48
CA SER A 236 11.53 4.47 -13.39
C SER A 236 11.84 5.15 -12.07
N LEU A 237 12.80 6.08 -12.03
CA LEU A 237 13.18 6.81 -10.82
C LEU A 237 12.01 7.68 -10.31
N VAL A 238 11.36 8.44 -11.21
CA VAL A 238 10.19 9.26 -10.86
C VAL A 238 9.04 8.40 -10.36
N SER A 239 8.74 7.30 -11.05
CA SER A 239 7.69 6.36 -10.62
C SER A 239 7.99 5.75 -9.25
N TYR A 240 9.25 5.41 -9.00
CA TYR A 240 9.70 4.84 -7.73
C TYR A 240 9.54 5.85 -6.58
N PHE A 241 10.00 7.09 -6.76
CA PHE A 241 9.79 8.16 -5.77
C PHE A 241 8.29 8.42 -5.51
N LEU A 242 7.46 8.40 -6.56
CA LEU A 242 6.03 8.63 -6.42
C LEU A 242 5.32 7.48 -5.68
N ALA A 243 5.73 6.23 -5.92
CA ALA A 243 5.23 5.07 -5.18
C ALA A 243 5.64 5.12 -3.70
N LEU A 244 6.89 5.47 -3.39
CA LEU A 244 7.36 5.67 -2.02
C LEU A 244 6.60 6.81 -1.32
N PHE A 245 6.38 7.92 -2.02
CA PHE A 245 5.60 9.03 -1.51
C PHE A 245 4.17 8.61 -1.17
N ALA A 246 3.50 7.89 -2.07
CA ALA A 246 2.15 7.37 -1.87
C ALA A 246 2.07 6.43 -0.66
N TRP A 247 3.05 5.54 -0.49
CA TRP A 247 3.16 4.66 0.67
C TRP A 247 3.25 5.46 1.97
N MET A 248 4.18 6.42 2.03
CA MET A 248 4.39 7.26 3.22
C MET A 248 3.16 8.10 3.55
N LEU A 249 2.46 8.62 2.53
CA LEU A 249 1.21 9.35 2.70
C LEU A 249 0.12 8.47 3.32
N ALA A 250 -0.05 7.24 2.83
CA ALA A 250 -1.00 6.29 3.39
C ALA A 250 -0.67 5.94 4.85
N CYS A 251 0.60 5.69 5.18
CA CYS A 251 1.02 5.42 6.55
C CYS A 251 0.76 6.61 7.49
N SER A 252 1.03 7.84 7.04
CA SER A 252 0.84 9.05 7.85
C SER A 252 -0.63 9.27 8.25
N GLU A 253 -1.57 8.98 7.36
CA GLU A 253 -3.00 9.11 7.63
C GLU A 253 -3.48 8.07 8.64
N ILE A 254 -2.95 6.84 8.59
CA ILE A 254 -3.29 5.81 9.58
C ILE A 254 -2.84 6.23 10.98
N GLY A 255 -1.62 6.78 11.09
CA GLY A 255 -1.10 7.33 12.34
C GLY A 255 -2.01 8.43 12.90
N ARG A 256 -2.43 9.37 12.03
CA ARG A 256 -3.32 10.47 12.40
C ARG A 256 -4.69 10.00 12.90
N GLN A 257 -5.29 8.99 12.25
CA GLN A 257 -6.59 8.45 12.65
C GLN A 257 -6.53 7.74 14.02
N ARG A 258 -5.40 7.10 14.33
CA ARG A 258 -5.14 6.52 15.65
C ARG A 258 -5.07 7.60 16.74
N GLN A 259 -4.33 8.68 16.50
CA GLN A 259 -4.22 9.81 17.44
C GLN A 259 -5.59 10.42 17.76
N MET A 260 -6.42 10.61 16.73
CA MET A 260 -7.80 11.09 16.94
C MET A 260 -8.64 10.14 17.81
N PHE A 261 -8.40 8.83 17.72
CA PHE A 261 -9.07 7.85 18.57
C PHE A 261 -8.61 7.96 20.03
N THR A 262 -7.30 8.00 20.27
CA THR A 262 -6.72 8.10 21.62
C THR A 262 -7.19 9.37 22.32
N ASP A 263 -7.17 10.53 21.65
CA ASP A 263 -7.65 11.81 22.19
C ASP A 263 -9.13 11.76 22.57
N THR A 264 -9.97 11.17 21.72
CA THR A 264 -11.41 11.04 22.01
C THR A 264 -11.68 10.11 23.20
N SER A 265 -10.91 9.02 23.32
CA SER A 265 -11.07 8.06 24.43
C SER A 265 -10.54 8.58 25.77
N GLY A 266 -9.51 9.44 25.75
CA GLY A 266 -9.01 10.09 26.96
C GLY A 266 -10.02 11.06 27.55
N ASP A 267 -10.68 11.86 26.70
CA ASP A 267 -11.66 12.86 27.13
C ASP A 267 -12.97 12.24 27.66
N SER A 268 -13.38 11.08 27.14
CA SER A 268 -14.56 10.36 27.65
C SER A 268 -14.30 9.66 28.99
N SER A 269 -13.09 9.15 29.23
CA SER A 269 -12.69 8.57 30.52
C SER A 269 -12.55 9.65 31.60
N GLY A 270 -12.00 10.81 31.25
CA GLY A 270 -11.90 11.96 32.17
C GLY A 270 -13.25 12.54 32.61
N LYS A 271 -14.26 12.52 31.73
CA LYS A 271 -15.64 12.95 32.05
C LYS A 271 -16.45 11.92 32.84
N ALA A 272 -16.08 10.64 32.79
CA ALA A 272 -16.74 9.60 33.59
C ALA A 272 -16.16 9.51 35.03
N ALA A 273 -14.98 10.10 35.26
CA ALA A 273 -14.31 10.15 36.55
C ALA A 273 -14.54 11.47 37.33
N ALA A 274 -15.33 12.40 36.79
CA ALA A 274 -15.75 13.66 37.41
C ALA A 274 -17.25 13.64 37.71
#